data_AF-A0A0P7UQY5-F1
#
_entry.id   AF-A0A0P7UQY5-F1
#
_cell.length_a   1.000
_cell.length_b   1.000
_cell.length_c   1.000
_cell.angle_alpha   90.00
_cell.angle_beta   90.00
_cell.angle_gamma   90.00
#
_symmetry.space_group_name_H-M   'P 1'
#
loop_
_entity.id
_entity.type
_entity.pdbx_description
1 polymer ?
#
loop_
_entity_poly.entity_id
_entity_poly.type
_entity_poly.pdbx_seq_one_letter_code
_entity_poly.pdbx_strand_id
1 'polypeptide(L)'
;VRLEQVVVLAMSFQASLQMCINWLIQAEQALNMAPPPSLILDTILLQIDQHQEFMTALDSHRDLVEALESAGARLGSVGLEQDVVLVRSLLLRVQARWDQLVQSSLEREQRLEKARTTAEQVRAWGATGRSGLGLRRHSTLHSSHCVPQFKGVWLDLWEWLQEADGKLDVDLETTDDPEKINSLLAEHKEFQKVLRSKRPVFYTTVRFCRTIREQATLPADTLKLGNLLGKIRDKWDCICGRSVDRQRLLEEVLLQVGQVAAALHGVFDWLLGAEPQLGEEQPVHGDLGLVAHLVDSHKVLQQELSKRAASVEALKRSTAELMDKGWSPSIWEKMELEELSRRWDSVCVLSVNRQLRLQQALKQVRGGAKCPDD
;
A
#
# COMPACT_ATOMS: atom_id res chain seq x y z
N VAL A 1 -71.42 39.02 -34.46
CA VAL A 1 -71.05 39.26 -33.04
C VAL A 1 -70.74 37.98 -32.25
N ARG A 2 -71.70 37.09 -31.91
CA ARG A 2 -71.41 35.90 -31.06
C ARG A 2 -70.45 34.87 -31.72
N LEU A 3 -70.63 34.56 -33.00
CA LEU A 3 -69.77 33.60 -33.71
C LEU A 3 -68.34 34.11 -33.93
N GLU A 4 -68.19 35.40 -34.28
CA GLU A 4 -66.86 36.03 -34.45
C GLU A 4 -66.05 36.01 -33.16
N GLN A 5 -66.71 36.27 -32.01
CA GLN A 5 -66.05 36.20 -30.69
C GLN A 5 -65.57 34.78 -30.36
N VAL A 6 -66.37 33.74 -30.66
CA VAL A 6 -65.98 32.33 -30.45
C VAL A 6 -64.79 31.95 -31.32
N VAL A 7 -64.76 32.38 -32.59
CA VAL A 7 -63.64 32.11 -33.50
C VAL A 7 -62.34 32.73 -32.99
N VAL A 8 -62.38 33.98 -32.52
CA VAL A 8 -61.20 34.65 -31.94
C VAL A 8 -60.70 33.94 -30.68
N LEU A 9 -61.62 33.50 -29.81
CA LEU A 9 -61.27 32.71 -28.61
C LEU A 9 -60.65 31.36 -28.97
N ALA A 10 -61.20 30.66 -29.96
CA ALA A 10 -60.69 29.37 -30.43
C ALA A 10 -59.30 29.50 -31.06
N MET A 11 -59.08 30.53 -31.88
CA MET A 11 -57.75 30.81 -32.46
C MET A 11 -56.71 31.13 -31.38
N SER A 12 -57.09 31.93 -30.38
CA SER A 12 -56.21 32.24 -29.25
C SER A 12 -55.88 31.00 -28.41
N PHE A 13 -56.87 30.15 -28.11
CA PHE A 13 -56.64 28.89 -27.41
C PHE A 13 -55.73 27.96 -28.19
N GLN A 14 -55.97 27.80 -29.50
CA GLN A 14 -55.16 26.95 -30.37
C GLN A 14 -53.71 27.43 -30.47
N ALA A 15 -53.50 28.75 -30.54
CA ALA A 15 -52.15 29.32 -30.52
C ALA A 15 -51.42 29.01 -29.22
N SER A 16 -52.06 29.24 -28.06
CA SER A 16 -51.48 28.90 -26.76
C SER A 16 -51.23 27.40 -26.60
N LEU A 17 -52.14 26.56 -27.09
CA LEU A 17 -52.02 25.11 -27.03
C LEU A 17 -50.83 24.62 -27.84
N GLN A 18 -50.65 25.14 -29.06
CA GLN A 18 -49.53 24.77 -29.92
C GLN A 18 -48.19 25.18 -29.31
N MET A 19 -48.11 26.38 -28.70
CA MET A 19 -46.90 26.84 -27.99
C MET A 19 -46.58 25.92 -26.81
N CYS A 20 -47.57 25.59 -25.96
CA CYS A 20 -47.41 24.66 -24.84
C CYS A 20 -46.92 23.29 -25.30
N ILE A 21 -47.57 22.71 -26.32
CA ILE A 21 -47.22 21.36 -26.80
C ILE A 21 -45.81 21.33 -27.38
N ASN A 22 -45.43 22.33 -28.20
CA ASN A 22 -44.09 22.40 -28.79
C ASN A 22 -43.02 22.47 -27.72
N TRP A 23 -43.24 23.32 -26.71
CA TRP A 23 -42.30 23.45 -25.60
C TRP A 23 -42.23 22.16 -24.76
N LEU A 24 -43.37 21.56 -24.41
CA LEU A 24 -43.41 20.30 -23.65
C LEU A 24 -42.63 19.18 -24.36
N ILE A 25 -42.79 19.04 -25.68
CA ILE A 25 -42.04 18.05 -26.47
C ILE A 25 -40.53 18.31 -26.34
N GLN A 26 -40.09 19.56 -26.48
CA GLN A 26 -38.67 19.91 -26.38
C GLN A 26 -38.12 19.67 -24.97
N ALA A 27 -38.88 20.05 -23.93
CA ALA A 27 -38.48 19.89 -22.54
C ALA A 27 -38.41 18.41 -22.13
N GLU A 28 -39.41 17.61 -22.51
CA GLU A 28 -39.41 16.15 -22.33
C GLU A 28 -38.22 15.50 -23.04
N GLN A 29 -37.94 15.90 -24.28
CA GLN A 29 -36.78 15.39 -25.03
C GLN A 29 -35.45 15.78 -24.37
N ALA A 30 -35.30 17.02 -23.92
CA ALA A 30 -34.11 17.49 -23.21
C ALA A 30 -33.87 16.69 -21.93
N LEU A 31 -34.93 16.45 -21.13
CA LEU A 31 -34.83 15.69 -19.89
C LEU A 31 -34.51 14.20 -20.15
N ASN A 32 -35.10 13.60 -21.19
CA ASN A 32 -34.87 12.21 -21.57
C ASN A 32 -33.46 11.96 -22.13
N MET A 33 -32.89 12.95 -22.85
CA MET A 33 -31.54 12.86 -23.42
C MET A 33 -30.45 13.25 -22.43
N ALA A 34 -30.81 13.74 -21.25
CA ALA A 34 -29.85 14.20 -20.26
C ALA A 34 -28.99 13.03 -19.75
N PRO A 35 -27.66 13.18 -19.66
CA PRO A 35 -26.77 12.10 -19.25
C PRO A 35 -27.08 11.63 -17.82
N PRO A 36 -26.77 10.36 -17.49
CA PRO A 36 -26.89 9.89 -16.13
C PRO A 36 -25.94 10.67 -15.20
N PRO A 37 -26.27 10.79 -13.91
CA PRO A 37 -25.42 11.49 -12.93
C PRO A 37 -24.02 10.89 -12.88
N SER A 38 -23.00 11.74 -12.99
CA SER A 38 -21.60 11.36 -12.80
C SER A 38 -21.25 11.27 -11.31
N LEU A 39 -20.30 10.39 -10.97
CA LEU A 39 -19.66 10.31 -9.65
C LEU A 39 -18.32 11.06 -9.61
N ILE A 40 -18.01 11.87 -10.64
CA ILE A 40 -16.86 12.77 -10.66
C ILE A 40 -17.33 14.18 -10.32
N LEU A 41 -16.69 14.80 -9.31
CA LEU A 41 -17.17 16.07 -8.75
C LEU A 41 -17.31 17.18 -9.80
N ASP A 42 -16.30 17.40 -10.64
CA ASP A 42 -16.34 18.49 -11.62
C ASP A 42 -17.44 18.27 -12.66
N THR A 43 -17.71 17.01 -13.04
CA THR A 43 -18.74 16.66 -14.02
C THR A 43 -20.15 16.75 -13.41
N ILE A 44 -20.36 16.29 -12.18
CA ILE A 44 -21.68 16.36 -11.54
C ILE A 44 -22.08 17.80 -11.19
N LEU A 45 -21.13 18.66 -10.83
CA LEU A 45 -21.41 20.08 -10.61
C LEU A 45 -21.88 20.74 -11.92
N LEU A 46 -21.21 20.48 -13.04
CA LEU A 46 -21.68 20.96 -14.35
C LEU A 46 -23.08 20.43 -14.70
N GLN A 47 -23.37 19.16 -14.42
CA GLN A 47 -24.70 18.58 -14.66
C GLN A 47 -25.79 19.21 -13.77
N ILE A 48 -25.45 19.61 -12.54
CA ILE A 48 -26.36 20.32 -11.63
C ILE A 48 -26.64 21.72 -12.16
N ASP A 49 -25.61 22.47 -12.57
CA ASP A 49 -25.78 23.81 -13.13
C ASP A 49 -26.67 23.78 -14.38
N GLN A 50 -26.42 22.83 -15.30
CA GLN A 50 -27.28 22.61 -16.48
C GLN A 50 -28.72 22.26 -16.12
N HIS A 51 -28.93 21.45 -15.06
CA HIS A 51 -30.27 21.12 -14.59
C HIS A 51 -30.96 22.31 -13.93
N GLN A 52 -30.23 23.19 -13.25
CA GLN A 52 -30.78 24.43 -12.68
C GLN A 52 -31.26 25.39 -13.78
N GLU A 53 -30.53 25.49 -14.90
CA GLU A 53 -30.99 26.24 -16.07
C GLU A 53 -32.31 25.66 -16.62
N PHE A 54 -32.40 24.32 -16.72
CA PHE A 54 -33.63 23.64 -17.10
C PHE A 54 -34.79 23.92 -16.12
N MET A 55 -34.53 23.87 -14.82
CA MET A 55 -35.55 24.15 -13.78
C MET A 55 -36.04 25.59 -13.86
N THR A 56 -35.14 26.55 -14.08
CA THR A 56 -35.51 27.96 -14.29
C THR A 56 -36.38 28.13 -15.53
N ALA A 57 -36.04 27.44 -16.63
CA ALA A 57 -36.86 27.42 -17.84
C ALA A 57 -38.24 26.79 -17.58
N LEU A 58 -38.29 25.68 -16.84
CA LEU A 58 -39.53 25.02 -16.44
C LEU A 58 -40.42 25.96 -15.62
N ASP A 59 -39.88 26.61 -14.58
CA ASP A 59 -40.62 27.55 -13.75
C ASP A 59 -41.18 28.73 -14.56
N SER A 60 -40.40 29.28 -15.49
CA SER A 60 -40.85 30.38 -16.36
C SER A 60 -41.97 30.00 -17.33
N HIS A 61 -42.13 28.71 -17.67
CA HIS A 61 -43.19 28.22 -18.56
C HIS A 61 -44.45 27.81 -17.82
N ARG A 62 -44.47 27.88 -16.48
CA ARG A 62 -45.68 27.67 -15.69
C ARG A 62 -46.78 28.66 -16.09
N ASP A 63 -46.42 29.92 -16.28
CA ASP A 63 -47.34 30.99 -16.70
C ASP A 63 -47.98 30.69 -18.07
N LEU A 64 -47.28 29.97 -18.97
CA LEU A 64 -47.80 29.55 -20.27
C LEU A 64 -48.92 28.51 -20.10
N VAL A 65 -48.76 27.57 -19.17
CA VAL A 65 -49.78 26.55 -18.85
C VAL A 65 -50.99 27.20 -18.19
N GLU A 66 -50.78 28.10 -17.23
CA GLU A 66 -51.87 28.86 -16.59
C GLU A 66 -52.62 29.74 -17.61
N ALA A 67 -51.91 30.37 -18.55
CA ALA A 67 -52.52 31.13 -19.64
C ALA A 67 -53.34 30.25 -20.60
N LEU A 68 -52.88 29.01 -20.88
CA LEU A 68 -53.61 28.03 -21.68
C LEU A 68 -54.90 27.60 -20.97
N GLU A 69 -54.84 27.33 -19.66
CA GLU A 69 -56.02 27.01 -18.85
C GLU A 69 -57.04 28.15 -18.85
N SER A 70 -56.58 29.39 -18.67
CA SER A 70 -57.42 30.60 -18.75
C SER A 70 -58.07 30.77 -20.13
N ALA A 71 -57.31 30.56 -21.21
CA ALA A 71 -57.83 30.60 -22.58
C ALA A 71 -58.89 29.51 -22.81
N GLY A 72 -58.66 28.30 -22.30
CA GLY A 72 -59.61 27.19 -22.40
C GLY A 72 -60.87 27.39 -21.56
N ALA A 73 -60.76 27.98 -20.37
CA ALA A 73 -61.90 28.35 -19.53
C ALA A 73 -62.79 29.42 -20.21
N ARG A 74 -62.17 30.42 -20.85
CA ARG A 74 -62.87 31.46 -21.63
C ARG A 74 -63.57 30.88 -22.86
N LEU A 75 -62.94 29.94 -23.56
CA LEU A 75 -63.57 29.25 -24.69
C LEU A 75 -64.73 28.34 -24.22
N GLY A 76 -64.54 27.69 -23.07
CA GLY A 76 -65.51 26.79 -22.46
C GLY A 76 -66.80 27.46 -21.97
N SER A 77 -66.78 28.77 -21.68
CA SER A 77 -67.97 29.52 -21.23
C SER A 77 -68.88 30.00 -22.37
N VAL A 78 -68.40 29.96 -23.62
CA VAL A 78 -69.13 30.46 -24.81
C VAL A 78 -69.36 29.36 -25.86
N GLY A 79 -68.63 28.25 -25.81
CA GLY A 79 -68.69 27.15 -26.77
C GLY A 79 -69.91 26.22 -26.63
N LEU A 80 -70.13 25.37 -27.65
CA LEU A 80 -71.13 24.30 -27.63
C LEU A 80 -70.66 23.16 -26.71
N GLU A 81 -71.59 22.40 -26.10
CA GLU A 81 -71.25 21.34 -25.12
C GLU A 81 -70.19 20.35 -25.62
N GLN A 82 -70.22 19.97 -26.90
CA GLN A 82 -69.24 19.05 -27.50
C GLN A 82 -67.82 19.66 -27.55
N ASP A 83 -67.70 20.94 -27.90
CA ASP A 83 -66.41 21.64 -27.95
C ASP A 83 -65.82 21.85 -26.56
N VAL A 84 -66.68 22.11 -25.56
CA VAL A 84 -66.27 22.24 -24.15
C VAL A 84 -65.66 20.93 -23.64
N VAL A 85 -66.23 19.77 -24.00
CA VAL A 85 -65.69 18.46 -23.64
C VAL A 85 -64.32 18.23 -24.28
N LEU A 86 -64.16 18.58 -25.56
CA LEU A 86 -62.88 18.45 -26.27
C LEU A 86 -61.79 19.33 -25.67
N VAL A 87 -62.10 20.62 -25.41
CA VAL A 87 -61.16 21.57 -24.77
C VAL A 87 -60.72 21.06 -23.40
N ARG A 88 -61.66 20.58 -22.57
CA ARG A 88 -61.34 19.98 -21.26
C ARG A 88 -60.44 18.75 -21.40
N SER A 89 -60.71 17.87 -22.36
CA SER A 89 -59.88 16.68 -22.61
C SER A 89 -58.45 17.05 -23.02
N LEU A 90 -58.28 18.07 -23.87
CA LEU A 90 -56.96 18.56 -24.28
C LEU A 90 -56.19 19.19 -23.12
N LEU A 91 -56.84 20.04 -22.33
CA LEU A 91 -56.23 20.64 -21.13
C LEU A 91 -55.76 19.58 -20.14
N LEU A 92 -56.60 18.58 -19.83
CA LEU A 92 -56.22 17.48 -18.94
C LEU A 92 -54.99 16.71 -19.44
N ARG A 93 -54.85 16.55 -20.76
CA ARG A 93 -53.71 15.85 -21.36
C ARG A 93 -52.42 16.68 -21.29
N VAL A 94 -52.52 17.99 -21.48
CA VAL A 94 -51.39 18.92 -21.29
C VAL A 94 -50.98 18.95 -19.82
N GLN A 95 -51.95 19.04 -18.90
CA GLN A 95 -51.69 19.04 -17.46
C GLN A 95 -51.00 17.74 -17.01
N ALA A 96 -51.48 16.58 -17.47
CA ALA A 96 -50.85 15.30 -17.14
C ALA A 96 -49.39 15.22 -17.62
N ARG A 97 -49.09 15.73 -18.81
CA ARG A 97 -47.71 15.80 -19.33
C ARG A 97 -46.84 16.77 -18.52
N TRP A 98 -47.39 17.93 -18.18
CA TRP A 98 -46.72 18.92 -17.32
C TRP A 98 -46.38 18.32 -15.95
N ASP A 99 -47.35 17.70 -15.28
CA ASP A 99 -47.16 17.07 -13.97
C ASP A 99 -46.10 15.96 -14.03
N GLN A 100 -46.12 15.14 -15.10
CA GLN A 100 -45.10 14.12 -15.31
C GLN A 100 -43.70 14.71 -15.54
N LEU A 101 -43.60 15.81 -16.31
CA LEU A 101 -42.34 16.50 -16.55
C LEU A 101 -41.75 17.08 -15.26
N VAL A 102 -42.59 17.74 -14.45
CA VAL A 102 -42.23 18.27 -13.13
C VAL A 102 -41.78 17.16 -12.19
N GLN A 103 -42.51 16.05 -12.13
CA GLN A 103 -42.13 14.92 -11.28
C GLN A 103 -40.79 14.31 -11.73
N SER A 104 -40.60 14.14 -13.03
CA SER A 104 -39.36 13.59 -13.60
C SER A 104 -38.15 14.51 -13.37
N SER A 105 -38.35 15.83 -13.39
CA SER A 105 -37.29 16.81 -13.14
C SER A 105 -36.87 16.82 -11.67
N LEU A 106 -37.81 16.70 -10.73
CA LEU A 106 -37.55 16.56 -9.28
C LEU A 106 -36.80 15.25 -8.98
N GLU A 107 -37.21 14.13 -9.59
CA GLU A 107 -36.50 12.85 -9.45
C GLU A 107 -35.07 12.91 -10.00
N ARG A 108 -34.86 13.67 -11.09
CA ARG A 108 -33.51 13.93 -11.60
C ARG A 108 -32.68 14.77 -10.62
N GLU A 109 -33.25 15.82 -10.05
CA GLU A 109 -32.59 16.67 -9.05
C GLU A 109 -32.11 15.84 -7.83
N GLN A 110 -32.98 14.99 -7.29
CA GLN A 110 -32.62 14.08 -6.18
C GLN A 110 -31.48 13.12 -6.55
N ARG A 111 -31.51 12.57 -7.78
CA ARG A 111 -30.43 11.70 -8.29
C ARG A 111 -29.10 12.44 -8.44
N LEU A 112 -29.13 13.69 -8.93
CA LEU A 112 -27.94 14.53 -9.06
C LEU A 112 -27.35 14.88 -7.70
N GLU A 113 -28.16 15.24 -6.71
CA GLU A 113 -27.68 15.58 -5.37
C GLU A 113 -27.08 14.35 -4.64
N LYS A 114 -27.71 13.17 -4.80
CA LYS A 114 -27.15 11.91 -4.30
C LYS A 114 -25.81 11.57 -4.98
N ALA A 115 -25.70 11.78 -6.29
CA ALA A 115 -24.45 11.57 -7.00
C ALA A 115 -23.37 12.57 -6.57
N ARG A 116 -23.72 13.84 -6.33
CA ARG A 116 -22.83 14.88 -5.82
C ARG A 116 -22.24 14.53 -4.46
N THR A 117 -23.08 14.16 -3.50
CA THR A 117 -22.61 13.75 -2.16
C THR A 117 -21.65 12.57 -2.22
N THR A 118 -21.89 11.61 -3.13
CA THR A 118 -20.99 10.49 -3.40
C THR A 118 -19.69 10.96 -4.08
N ALA A 119 -19.76 11.87 -5.05
CA ALA A 119 -18.61 12.44 -5.75
C ALA A 119 -17.69 13.26 -4.82
N GLU A 120 -18.25 13.95 -3.82
CA GLU A 120 -17.49 14.66 -2.78
C GLU A 120 -16.67 13.67 -1.93
N GLN A 121 -17.24 12.51 -1.59
CA GLN A 121 -16.51 11.43 -0.89
C GLN A 121 -15.36 10.90 -1.74
N VAL A 122 -15.60 10.67 -3.04
CA VAL A 122 -14.59 10.22 -4.01
C VAL A 122 -13.49 11.26 -4.22
N ARG A 123 -13.81 12.55 -4.20
CA ARG A 123 -12.79 13.60 -4.32
C ARG A 123 -11.86 13.61 -3.10
N ALA A 124 -12.41 13.45 -1.89
CA ALA A 124 -11.59 13.36 -0.69
C ALA A 124 -10.57 12.21 -0.79
N TRP A 125 -10.99 11.10 -1.39
CA TRP A 125 -10.12 9.99 -1.74
C TRP A 125 -9.03 10.35 -2.77
N GLY A 126 -9.40 11.01 -3.87
CA GLY A 126 -8.46 11.38 -4.94
C GLY A 126 -7.50 12.53 -4.61
N ALA A 127 -7.77 13.33 -3.57
CA ALA A 127 -6.92 14.45 -3.14
C ALA A 127 -5.71 13.99 -2.33
N THR A 128 -5.86 12.95 -1.52
CA THR A 128 -4.81 12.45 -0.61
C THR A 128 -3.62 11.82 -1.37
N GLY A 129 -3.83 11.39 -2.62
CA GLY A 129 -2.75 10.87 -3.48
C GLY A 129 -1.93 11.92 -4.24
N ARG A 130 -2.20 13.22 -4.07
CA ARG A 130 -1.49 14.32 -4.78
C ARG A 130 -0.68 15.25 -3.88
N SER A 131 -0.94 15.28 -2.58
CA SER A 131 -0.19 16.12 -1.64
C SER A 131 1.07 15.40 -1.14
N GLY A 132 2.06 15.26 -2.03
CA GLY A 132 3.46 15.06 -1.66
C GLY A 132 4.22 16.38 -1.45
N LEU A 133 3.57 17.54 -1.65
CA LEU A 133 4.14 18.85 -1.37
C LEU A 133 3.04 19.72 -0.76
N GLY A 134 3.39 20.36 0.36
CA GLY A 134 2.45 21.04 1.23
C GLY A 134 1.58 22.08 0.52
N LEU A 135 0.36 22.22 1.00
CA LEU A 135 -0.22 23.51 1.38
C LEU A 135 -1.54 23.25 2.12
N ARG A 136 -1.59 23.66 3.38
CA ARG A 136 -2.87 24.00 4.02
C ARG A 136 -3.51 25.10 3.20
N ARG A 137 -4.76 24.92 2.76
CA ARG A 137 -5.73 26.02 2.67
C ARG A 137 -7.10 25.54 3.11
N HIS A 138 -7.60 26.19 4.15
CA HIS A 138 -9.00 26.21 4.53
C HIS A 138 -9.82 26.85 3.41
N SER A 139 -11.00 26.29 3.16
CA SER A 139 -12.17 27.05 2.72
C SER A 139 -13.42 26.30 3.20
N THR A 140 -14.04 26.84 4.24
CA THR A 140 -15.40 26.50 4.67
C THR A 140 -16.40 26.89 3.60
N LEU A 141 -17.25 25.96 3.19
CA LEU A 141 -18.61 26.22 2.75
C LEU A 141 -19.49 25.06 3.22
N HIS A 142 -20.55 25.42 3.94
CA HIS A 142 -21.54 24.56 4.57
C HIS A 142 -22.41 23.86 3.53
N SER A 143 -22.63 22.54 3.67
CA SER A 143 -23.95 21.91 3.44
C SER A 143 -23.96 20.44 3.92
N SER A 144 -25.01 20.10 4.66
CA SER A 144 -25.59 18.76 4.93
C SER A 144 -24.81 17.70 5.72
N HIS A 145 -25.04 17.80 7.04
CA HIS A 145 -24.90 16.91 8.21
C HIS A 145 -24.90 15.36 8.14
N CYS A 146 -24.49 14.66 7.06
CA CYS A 146 -24.38 13.18 7.14
C CYS A 146 -23.14 12.52 6.50
N VAL A 147 -22.15 13.29 6.03
CA VAL A 147 -20.96 12.76 5.34
C VAL A 147 -19.58 12.90 6.06
N PRO A 148 -19.43 13.09 7.40
CA PRO A 148 -18.08 13.18 8.01
C PRO A 148 -17.35 11.83 8.20
N GLN A 149 -18.08 10.75 8.49
CA GLN A 149 -17.47 9.59 9.16
C GLN A 149 -16.55 8.78 8.24
N PHE A 150 -16.97 8.46 7.02
CA PHE A 150 -16.13 7.71 6.08
C PHE A 150 -14.92 8.52 5.60
N LYS A 151 -15.11 9.82 5.37
CA LYS A 151 -14.04 10.73 4.96
C LYS A 151 -12.92 10.78 6.01
N GLY A 152 -13.26 10.85 7.30
CA GLY A 152 -12.28 10.77 8.39
C GLY A 152 -11.53 9.44 8.39
N VAL A 153 -12.27 8.33 8.37
CA VAL A 153 -11.69 6.97 8.38
C VAL A 153 -10.73 6.73 7.20
N TRP A 154 -11.05 7.26 6.02
CA TRP A 154 -10.18 7.21 4.85
C TRP A 154 -8.88 8.00 5.07
N LEU A 155 -9.00 9.26 5.47
CA LEU A 155 -7.86 10.15 5.66
C LEU A 155 -6.90 9.58 6.70
N ASP A 156 -7.44 9.13 7.83
CA ASP A 156 -6.66 8.52 8.91
C ASP A 156 -5.93 7.25 8.46
N LEU A 157 -6.56 6.43 7.60
CA LEU A 157 -5.91 5.26 7.04
C LEU A 157 -4.81 5.65 6.05
N TRP A 158 -5.08 6.60 5.15
CA TRP A 158 -4.12 6.99 4.13
C TRP A 158 -2.90 7.70 4.72
N GLU A 159 -3.10 8.62 5.66
CA GLU A 159 -2.02 9.26 6.40
C GLU A 159 -1.16 8.22 7.10
N TRP A 160 -1.80 7.26 7.78
CA TRP A 160 -1.08 6.15 8.41
C TRP A 160 -0.30 5.30 7.40
N LEU A 161 -0.84 5.03 6.20
CA LEU A 161 -0.13 4.30 5.16
C LEU A 161 1.11 5.07 4.67
N GLN A 162 1.04 6.39 4.54
CA GLN A 162 2.21 7.21 4.17
C GLN A 162 3.27 7.24 5.27
N GLU A 163 2.85 7.37 6.54
CA GLU A 163 3.77 7.31 7.67
C GLU A 163 4.43 5.93 7.80
N ALA A 164 3.65 4.86 7.64
CA ALA A 164 4.15 3.48 7.67
C ALA A 164 5.13 3.21 6.53
N ASP A 165 4.85 3.75 5.35
CA ASP A 165 5.74 3.69 4.19
C ASP A 165 7.08 4.36 4.48
N GLY A 166 7.08 5.59 5.00
CA GLY A 166 8.30 6.29 5.38
C GLY A 166 9.08 5.60 6.50
N LYS A 167 8.40 5.01 7.50
CA LYS A 167 9.05 4.23 8.57
C LYS A 167 9.73 2.96 8.07
N LEU A 168 9.16 2.33 7.05
CA LEU A 168 9.74 1.13 6.43
C LEU A 168 10.83 1.45 5.40
N ASP A 169 10.83 2.67 4.85
CA ASP A 169 11.80 3.17 3.85
C ASP A 169 13.13 3.61 4.47
N VAL A 170 13.21 3.70 5.81
CA VAL A 170 14.49 3.94 6.49
C VAL A 170 15.34 2.69 6.36
N ASP A 171 16.37 2.81 5.50
CA ASP A 171 17.44 1.83 5.34
C ASP A 171 17.94 1.42 6.72
N LEU A 172 18.00 0.12 6.93
CA LEU A 172 18.51 -0.47 8.17
C LEU A 172 20.02 -0.21 8.22
N GLU A 173 20.43 0.89 8.86
CA GLU A 173 21.78 0.97 9.43
C GLU A 173 21.82 -0.01 10.62
N THR A 174 22.06 -1.29 10.33
CA THR A 174 22.14 -2.35 11.34
C THR A 174 23.35 -2.10 12.24
N THR A 175 23.06 -1.72 13.48
CA THR A 175 24.07 -1.43 14.49
C THR A 175 24.89 -2.66 14.89
N ASP A 176 26.03 -2.41 15.49
CA ASP A 176 27.00 -3.37 16.04
C ASP A 176 26.55 -4.25 17.21
N ASP A 177 25.38 -3.96 17.76
CA ASP A 177 24.95 -4.52 19.04
C ASP A 177 23.76 -5.50 18.87
N PRO A 178 23.90 -6.77 19.26
CA PRO A 178 22.81 -7.75 19.23
C PRO A 178 21.60 -7.34 20.09
N GLU A 179 21.78 -6.54 21.15
CA GLU A 179 20.67 -6.01 21.95
C GLU A 179 19.87 -4.98 21.17
N LYS A 180 20.54 -4.13 20.37
CA LYS A 180 19.86 -3.17 19.48
C LYS A 180 19.10 -3.88 18.36
N ILE A 181 19.64 -4.95 17.77
CA ILE A 181 18.92 -5.77 16.79
C ILE A 181 17.64 -6.37 17.41
N ASN A 182 17.73 -6.87 18.64
CA ASN A 182 16.56 -7.34 19.39
C ASN A 182 15.55 -6.21 19.68
N SER A 183 16.02 -5.01 20.02
CA SER A 183 15.16 -3.84 20.20
C SER A 183 14.43 -3.46 18.90
N LEU A 184 15.15 -3.39 17.77
CA LEU A 184 14.56 -3.13 16.45
C LEU A 184 13.52 -4.19 16.07
N LEU A 185 13.78 -5.46 16.39
CA LEU A 185 12.84 -6.55 16.17
C LEU A 185 11.61 -6.46 17.09
N ALA A 186 11.77 -5.97 18.33
CA ALA A 186 10.66 -5.69 19.23
C ALA A 186 9.79 -4.51 18.75
N GLU A 187 10.42 -3.42 18.30
CA GLU A 187 9.75 -2.27 17.68
C GLU A 187 8.98 -2.68 16.43
N HIS A 188 9.58 -3.51 15.57
CA HIS A 188 8.93 -4.02 14.37
C HIS A 188 7.74 -4.94 14.69
N LYS A 189 7.85 -5.77 15.74
CA LYS A 189 6.71 -6.56 16.23
C LYS A 189 5.55 -5.67 16.67
N GLU A 190 5.84 -4.53 17.29
CA GLU A 190 4.81 -3.55 17.65
C GLU A 190 4.19 -2.90 16.41
N PHE A 191 5.01 -2.51 15.42
CA PHE A 191 4.52 -2.06 14.12
C PHE A 191 3.58 -3.09 13.46
N GLN A 192 3.92 -4.38 13.49
CA GLN A 192 3.08 -5.45 12.95
C GLN A 192 1.75 -5.62 13.72
N LYS A 193 1.70 -5.32 15.03
CA LYS A 193 0.43 -5.30 15.77
C LYS A 193 -0.46 -4.16 15.28
N VAL A 194 0.12 -2.97 15.08
CA VAL A 194 -0.60 -1.81 14.50
C VAL A 194 -1.06 -2.10 13.07
N LEU A 195 -0.21 -2.69 12.22
CA LEU A 195 -0.60 -3.08 10.86
C LEU A 195 -1.79 -4.05 10.88
N ARG A 196 -1.79 -5.04 11.78
CA ARG A 196 -2.91 -5.97 11.96
C ARG A 196 -4.19 -5.27 12.43
N SER A 197 -4.09 -4.26 13.30
CA SER A 197 -5.25 -3.50 13.77
C SER A 197 -5.84 -2.56 12.70
N LYS A 198 -5.03 -2.12 11.73
CA LYS A 198 -5.49 -1.31 10.57
C LYS A 198 -6.16 -2.15 9.48
N ARG A 199 -5.94 -3.46 9.47
CA ARG A 199 -6.47 -4.39 8.43
C ARG A 199 -8.00 -4.36 8.28
N PRO A 200 -8.82 -4.36 9.36
CA PRO A 200 -10.27 -4.21 9.23
C PRO A 200 -10.68 -2.88 8.57
N VAL A 201 -10.02 -1.78 8.93
CA VAL A 201 -10.27 -0.45 8.37
C VAL A 201 -9.96 -0.41 6.87
N PHE A 202 -8.85 -1.03 6.46
CA PHE A 202 -8.53 -1.18 5.04
C PHE A 202 -9.62 -1.96 4.29
N TYR A 203 -10.06 -3.10 4.81
CA TYR A 203 -11.07 -3.92 4.13
C TYR A 203 -12.43 -3.25 4.05
N THR A 204 -12.88 -2.56 5.10
CA THR A 204 -14.14 -1.80 5.06
C THR A 204 -14.07 -0.65 4.06
N THR A 205 -12.93 0.04 3.99
CA THR A 205 -12.65 1.08 3.00
C THR A 205 -12.67 0.53 1.57
N VAL A 206 -11.95 -0.55 1.29
CA VAL A 206 -11.93 -1.19 -0.04
C VAL A 206 -13.32 -1.66 -0.46
N ARG A 207 -14.09 -2.24 0.47
CA ARG A 207 -15.48 -2.66 0.22
C ARG A 207 -16.35 -1.46 -0.16
N PHE A 208 -16.25 -0.36 0.58
CA PHE A 208 -17.00 0.86 0.30
C PHE A 208 -16.64 1.45 -1.07
N CYS A 209 -15.35 1.58 -1.38
CA CYS A 209 -14.89 2.05 -2.69
C CYS A 209 -15.39 1.16 -3.84
N ARG A 210 -15.45 -0.16 -3.62
CA ARG A 210 -16.02 -1.10 -4.59
C ARG A 210 -17.51 -0.85 -4.81
N THR A 211 -18.29 -0.66 -3.74
CA THR A 211 -19.72 -0.35 -3.84
C THR A 211 -19.97 0.97 -4.60
N ILE A 212 -19.17 2.01 -4.36
CA ILE A 212 -19.26 3.26 -5.13
C ILE A 212 -18.96 3.02 -6.61
N ARG A 213 -17.91 2.24 -6.91
CA ARG A 213 -17.56 1.90 -8.29
C ARG A 213 -18.66 1.11 -9.00
N GLU A 214 -19.36 0.23 -8.28
CA GLU A 214 -20.51 -0.54 -8.80
C GLU A 214 -21.75 0.35 -9.05
N GLN A 215 -21.86 1.48 -8.36
CA GLN A 215 -22.91 2.48 -8.60
C GLN A 215 -22.62 3.40 -9.80
N ALA A 216 -21.37 3.43 -10.27
CA ALA A 216 -20.99 4.25 -11.42
C ALA A 216 -21.59 3.67 -12.70
N THR A 217 -22.40 4.49 -13.39
CA THR A 217 -23.02 4.12 -14.67
C THR A 217 -22.18 4.55 -15.87
N LEU A 218 -21.31 5.55 -15.69
CA LEU A 218 -20.44 6.09 -16.74
C LEU A 218 -19.10 5.32 -16.79
N PRO A 219 -18.65 4.84 -17.97
CA PRO A 219 -17.38 4.10 -18.09
C PRO A 219 -16.14 4.87 -17.60
N ALA A 220 -16.11 6.19 -17.83
CA ALA A 220 -15.01 7.05 -17.37
C ALA A 220 -14.92 7.09 -15.83
N ASP A 221 -16.08 7.12 -15.16
CA ASP A 221 -16.17 7.12 -13.70
C ASP A 221 -15.70 5.77 -13.15
N THR A 222 -16.17 4.66 -13.73
CA THR A 222 -15.75 3.31 -13.35
C THR A 222 -14.23 3.14 -13.44
N LEU A 223 -13.61 3.66 -14.51
CA LEU A 223 -12.16 3.62 -14.70
C LEU A 223 -11.42 4.47 -13.67
N LYS A 224 -11.85 5.72 -13.45
CA LYS A 224 -11.21 6.62 -12.48
C LYS A 224 -11.29 6.07 -11.05
N LEU A 225 -12.47 5.57 -10.65
CA LEU A 225 -12.70 4.91 -9.37
C LEU A 225 -11.88 3.62 -9.25
N GLY A 226 -11.77 2.85 -10.34
CA GLY A 226 -10.91 1.67 -10.42
C GLY A 226 -9.43 1.99 -10.17
N ASN A 227 -8.91 3.05 -10.79
CA ASN A 227 -7.52 3.48 -10.61
C ASN A 227 -7.23 3.93 -9.18
N LEU A 228 -8.15 4.69 -8.59
CA LEU A 228 -8.02 5.09 -7.18
C LEU A 228 -8.06 3.88 -6.25
N LEU A 229 -8.88 2.86 -6.56
CA LEU A 229 -8.96 1.60 -5.80
C LEU A 229 -7.67 0.79 -5.89
N GLY A 230 -7.08 0.74 -7.08
CA GLY A 230 -5.76 0.13 -7.28
C GLY A 230 -4.72 0.79 -6.38
N LYS A 231 -4.61 2.12 -6.40
CA LYS A 231 -3.60 2.86 -5.62
C LYS A 231 -3.57 2.51 -4.14
N ILE A 232 -4.72 2.40 -3.47
CA ILE A 232 -4.73 2.04 -2.04
C ILE A 232 -4.38 0.58 -1.81
N ARG A 233 -4.88 -0.32 -2.65
CA ARG A 233 -4.56 -1.74 -2.53
C ARG A 233 -3.06 -1.95 -2.72
N ASP A 234 -2.50 -1.35 -3.76
CA ASP A 234 -1.08 -1.50 -4.09
C ASP A 234 -0.19 -0.90 -2.99
N LYS A 235 -0.58 0.23 -2.37
CA LYS A 235 0.12 0.82 -1.21
C LYS A 235 0.04 -0.09 0.02
N TRP A 236 -1.13 -0.64 0.33
CA TRP A 236 -1.32 -1.59 1.43
C TRP A 236 -0.46 -2.85 1.23
N ASP A 237 -0.52 -3.45 0.04
CA ASP A 237 0.25 -4.65 -0.31
C ASP A 237 1.75 -4.38 -0.24
N CYS A 238 2.22 -3.22 -0.70
CA CYS A 238 3.62 -2.79 -0.59
C CYS A 238 4.09 -2.67 0.88
N ILE A 239 3.26 -2.09 1.75
CA ILE A 239 3.57 -1.99 3.19
C ILE A 239 3.59 -3.37 3.85
N CYS A 240 2.65 -4.25 3.51
CA CYS A 240 2.65 -5.63 3.99
C CYS A 240 3.91 -6.39 3.52
N GLY A 241 4.27 -6.28 2.25
CA GLY A 241 5.47 -6.90 1.68
C GLY A 241 6.74 -6.45 2.39
N ARG A 242 6.99 -5.13 2.42
CA ARG A 242 8.16 -4.58 3.11
C ARG A 242 8.20 -4.90 4.61
N SER A 243 7.04 -5.01 5.27
CA SER A 243 7.00 -5.43 6.67
C SER A 243 7.48 -6.87 6.86
N VAL A 244 7.14 -7.78 5.94
CA VAL A 244 7.63 -9.16 5.95
C VAL A 244 9.13 -9.20 5.64
N ASP A 245 9.57 -8.47 4.62
CA ASP A 245 10.97 -8.43 4.21
C ASP A 245 11.87 -7.86 5.32
N ARG A 246 11.44 -6.78 5.99
CA ARG A 246 12.15 -6.20 7.13
C ARG A 246 12.26 -7.17 8.31
N GLN A 247 11.20 -7.91 8.63
CA GLN A 247 11.26 -8.93 9.69
C GLN A 247 12.25 -10.02 9.34
N ARG A 248 12.18 -10.56 8.12
CA ARG A 248 13.08 -11.60 7.63
C ARG A 248 14.54 -11.13 7.69
N LEU A 249 14.82 -9.91 7.23
CA LEU A 249 16.17 -9.35 7.26
C LEU A 249 16.71 -9.25 8.70
N LEU A 250 15.92 -8.72 9.64
CA LEU A 250 16.33 -8.60 11.05
C LEU A 250 16.59 -9.97 11.69
N GLU A 251 15.74 -10.97 11.44
CA GLU A 251 15.92 -12.34 11.94
C GLU A 251 17.15 -13.01 11.33
N GLU A 252 17.39 -12.81 10.03
CA GLU A 252 18.54 -13.34 9.31
C GLU A 252 19.85 -12.75 9.83
N VAL A 253 19.92 -11.42 10.01
CA VAL A 253 21.10 -10.75 10.58
C VAL A 253 21.35 -11.21 12.01
N LEU A 254 20.30 -11.28 12.86
CA LEU A 254 20.45 -11.74 14.25
C LEU A 254 20.99 -13.18 14.33
N LEU A 255 20.48 -14.07 13.48
CA LEU A 255 20.96 -15.45 13.39
C LEU A 255 22.43 -15.50 12.96
N GLN A 256 22.80 -14.74 11.93
CA GLN A 256 24.16 -14.70 11.41
C GLN A 256 25.15 -14.14 12.45
N VAL A 257 24.79 -13.09 13.19
CA VAL A 257 25.61 -12.55 14.30
C VAL A 257 25.83 -13.63 15.37
N GLY A 258 24.78 -14.34 15.78
CA GLY A 258 24.90 -15.44 16.74
C GLY A 258 25.76 -16.60 16.24
N GLN A 259 25.69 -16.94 14.95
CA GLN A 259 26.53 -17.96 14.32
C GLN A 259 28.01 -17.56 14.29
N VAL A 260 28.31 -16.29 13.95
CA VAL A 260 29.69 -15.75 13.98
C VAL A 260 30.25 -15.81 15.40
N ALA A 261 29.49 -15.38 16.41
CA ALA A 261 29.91 -15.45 17.81
C ALA A 261 30.20 -16.89 18.27
N ALA A 262 29.30 -17.84 17.95
CA ALA A 262 29.48 -19.25 18.32
C ALA A 262 30.68 -19.91 17.59
N ALA A 263 30.87 -19.60 16.30
CA ALA A 263 31.99 -20.11 15.53
C ALA A 263 33.33 -19.53 16.01
N LEU A 264 33.37 -18.23 16.32
CA LEU A 264 34.54 -17.56 16.90
C LEU A 264 34.94 -18.24 18.22
N HIS A 265 34.00 -18.42 19.14
CA HIS A 265 34.24 -19.08 20.43
C HIS A 265 34.76 -20.52 20.24
N GLY A 266 34.12 -21.29 19.36
CA GLY A 266 34.50 -22.67 19.09
C GLY A 266 35.88 -22.85 18.44
N VAL A 267 36.43 -21.82 17.77
CA VAL A 267 37.82 -21.84 17.30
C VAL A 267 38.78 -21.44 18.43
N PHE A 268 38.45 -20.43 19.23
CA PHE A 268 39.25 -20.05 20.40
C PHE A 268 39.42 -21.20 21.39
N ASP A 269 38.34 -21.90 21.74
CA ASP A 269 38.40 -23.05 22.65
C ASP A 269 39.32 -24.15 22.14
N TRP A 270 39.27 -24.42 20.83
CA TRP A 270 40.17 -25.39 20.21
C TRP A 270 41.63 -24.90 20.22
N LEU A 271 41.87 -23.62 19.90
CA LEU A 271 43.21 -23.02 19.94
C LEU A 271 43.82 -23.11 21.35
N LEU A 272 43.02 -22.82 22.39
CA LEU A 272 43.44 -22.95 23.79
C LEU A 272 43.90 -24.38 24.14
N GLY A 273 43.28 -25.40 23.56
CA GLY A 273 43.71 -26.80 23.73
C GLY A 273 44.85 -27.24 22.82
N ALA A 274 44.98 -26.65 21.64
CA ALA A 274 45.98 -27.01 20.64
C ALA A 274 47.35 -26.36 20.90
N GLU A 275 47.38 -25.10 21.36
CA GLU A 275 48.61 -24.34 21.64
C GLU A 275 49.57 -25.08 22.59
N PRO A 276 49.14 -25.60 23.76
CA PRO A 276 50.04 -26.30 24.69
C PRO A 276 50.66 -27.58 24.12
N GLN A 277 50.00 -28.23 23.15
CA GLN A 277 50.51 -29.44 22.49
C GLN A 277 51.63 -29.13 21.49
N LEU A 278 51.70 -27.89 21.03
CA LEU A 278 52.69 -27.40 20.06
C LEU A 278 53.86 -26.65 20.71
N GLY A 279 53.79 -26.38 22.02
CA GLY A 279 54.83 -25.67 22.75
C GLY A 279 56.22 -26.28 22.58
N GLU A 280 57.25 -25.43 22.66
CA GLU A 280 58.63 -25.87 22.46
C GLU A 280 59.09 -26.89 23.52
N GLU A 281 58.54 -26.80 24.73
CA GLU A 281 58.80 -27.69 25.88
C GLU A 281 58.32 -29.14 25.69
N GLN A 282 57.46 -29.38 24.70
CA GLN A 282 56.93 -30.71 24.44
C GLN A 282 58.01 -31.67 23.92
N PRO A 283 58.10 -32.92 24.42
CA PRO A 283 59.18 -33.84 24.08
C PRO A 283 59.15 -34.23 22.60
N VAL A 284 60.34 -34.38 22.02
CA VAL A 284 60.57 -34.80 20.62
C VAL A 284 61.56 -35.96 20.50
N HIS A 285 62.09 -36.45 21.62
CA HIS A 285 63.15 -37.46 21.69
C HIS A 285 62.67 -38.70 22.45
N GLY A 286 63.41 -39.81 22.35
CA GLY A 286 63.06 -41.09 22.96
C GLY A 286 63.56 -42.26 22.13
N ASP A 287 63.03 -43.45 22.41
CA ASP A 287 63.26 -44.62 21.55
C ASP A 287 62.46 -44.51 20.24
N LEU A 288 62.70 -45.44 19.31
CA LEU A 288 62.08 -45.39 17.98
C LEU A 288 60.54 -45.47 18.07
N GLY A 289 60.02 -46.25 19.02
CA GLY A 289 58.60 -46.43 19.24
C GLY A 289 57.92 -45.15 19.71
N LEU A 290 58.48 -44.48 20.71
CA LEU A 290 57.95 -43.24 21.26
C LEU A 290 58.00 -42.10 20.25
N VAL A 291 59.12 -41.95 19.53
CA VAL A 291 59.25 -40.91 18.50
C VAL A 291 58.28 -41.15 17.34
N ALA A 292 58.07 -42.41 16.92
CA ALA A 292 57.05 -42.75 15.93
C ALA A 292 55.63 -42.39 16.40
N HIS A 293 55.28 -42.72 17.64
CA HIS A 293 54.00 -42.36 18.23
C HIS A 293 53.79 -40.84 18.31
N LEU A 294 54.82 -40.07 18.67
CA LEU A 294 54.78 -38.59 18.69
C LEU A 294 54.53 -38.00 17.30
N VAL A 295 55.14 -38.57 16.26
CA VAL A 295 54.89 -38.20 14.86
C VAL A 295 53.45 -38.49 14.45
N ASP A 296 52.93 -39.67 14.78
CA ASP A 296 51.56 -40.05 14.42
C ASP A 296 50.52 -39.20 15.19
N SER A 297 50.77 -38.92 16.47
CA SER A 297 49.95 -38.00 17.27
C SER A 297 49.94 -36.58 16.66
N HIS A 298 51.09 -36.09 16.22
CA HIS A 298 51.17 -34.79 15.57
C HIS A 298 50.48 -34.77 14.19
N LYS A 299 50.52 -35.86 13.43
CA LYS A 299 49.73 -35.99 12.18
C LYS A 299 48.23 -35.86 12.43
N VAL A 300 47.71 -36.45 13.52
CA VAL A 300 46.30 -36.28 13.89
C VAL A 300 45.99 -34.82 14.16
N LEU A 301 46.84 -34.12 14.93
CA LEU A 301 46.69 -32.68 15.16
C LEU A 301 46.70 -31.87 13.85
N GLN A 302 47.59 -32.22 12.90
CA GLN A 302 47.64 -31.56 11.60
C GLN A 302 46.38 -31.79 10.75
N GLN A 303 45.78 -32.98 10.82
CA GLN A 303 44.50 -33.25 10.15
C GLN A 303 43.39 -32.38 10.75
N GLU A 304 43.34 -32.24 12.07
CA GLU A 304 42.37 -31.36 12.74
C GLU A 304 42.60 -29.88 12.41
N LEU A 305 43.86 -29.43 12.36
CA LEU A 305 44.22 -28.08 11.94
C LEU A 305 43.77 -27.80 10.51
N SER A 306 43.92 -28.76 9.60
CA SER A 306 43.45 -28.66 8.21
C SER A 306 41.93 -28.52 8.12
N LYS A 307 41.19 -29.28 8.93
CA LYS A 307 39.72 -29.17 9.02
C LYS A 307 39.30 -27.82 9.58
N ARG A 308 39.97 -27.33 10.63
CA ARG A 308 39.67 -26.05 11.27
C ARG A 308 40.04 -24.83 10.43
N ALA A 309 40.99 -24.95 9.51
CA ALA A 309 41.29 -23.90 8.53
C ALA A 309 40.05 -23.54 7.71
N ALA A 310 39.27 -24.54 7.27
CA ALA A 310 38.02 -24.30 6.56
C ALA A 310 36.98 -23.57 7.43
N SER A 311 36.93 -23.86 8.73
CA SER A 311 36.06 -23.15 9.69
C SER A 311 36.45 -21.69 9.88
N VAL A 312 37.75 -21.38 9.97
CA VAL A 312 38.24 -20.00 10.09
C VAL A 312 37.94 -19.19 8.83
N GLU A 313 38.14 -19.78 7.66
CA GLU A 313 37.80 -19.12 6.39
C GLU A 313 36.28 -18.96 6.21
N ALA A 314 35.48 -19.90 6.70
CA ALA A 314 34.02 -19.75 6.75
C ALA A 314 33.60 -18.60 7.68
N LEU A 315 34.19 -18.50 8.87
CA LEU A 315 33.96 -17.42 9.82
C LEU A 315 34.25 -16.06 9.19
N LYS A 316 35.45 -15.86 8.61
CA LYS A 316 35.84 -14.60 7.94
C LYS A 316 34.85 -14.21 6.84
N ARG A 317 34.40 -15.17 6.04
CA ARG A 317 33.42 -14.94 4.97
C ARG A 317 32.06 -14.54 5.52
N SER A 318 31.54 -15.26 6.52
CA SER A 318 30.28 -14.92 7.19
C SER A 318 30.32 -13.53 7.82
N THR A 319 31.44 -13.14 8.44
CA THR A 319 31.65 -11.78 8.97
C THR A 319 31.64 -10.74 7.85
N ALA A 320 32.27 -11.01 6.70
CA ALA A 320 32.27 -10.09 5.55
C ALA A 320 30.88 -9.93 4.91
N GLU A 321 30.13 -11.02 4.77
CA GLU A 321 28.74 -10.98 4.27
C GLU A 321 27.81 -10.19 5.20
N LEU A 322 28.00 -10.29 6.52
CA LEU A 322 27.30 -9.45 7.48
C LEU A 322 27.63 -7.96 7.30
N MET A 323 28.91 -7.64 7.07
CA MET A 323 29.35 -6.26 6.85
C MET A 323 28.73 -5.63 5.59
N ASP A 324 28.55 -6.41 4.54
CA ASP A 324 27.87 -5.95 3.31
C ASP A 324 26.38 -5.65 3.54
N LYS A 325 25.74 -6.35 4.48
CA LYS A 325 24.36 -6.09 4.92
C LYS A 325 24.22 -4.88 5.85
N GLY A 326 25.29 -4.12 6.05
CA GLY A 326 25.32 -2.93 6.89
C GLY A 326 25.58 -3.20 8.37
N TRP A 327 25.91 -4.44 8.78
CA TRP A 327 26.32 -4.72 10.16
C TRP A 327 27.78 -4.31 10.37
N SER A 328 28.08 -3.61 11.45
CA SER A 328 29.47 -3.32 11.82
C SER A 328 29.85 -4.09 13.08
N PRO A 329 30.94 -4.86 13.13
CA PRO A 329 31.37 -5.45 14.40
C PRO A 329 31.73 -4.35 15.41
N SER A 330 31.40 -4.58 16.68
CA SER A 330 31.82 -3.74 17.79
C SER A 330 33.35 -3.69 17.89
N ILE A 331 33.89 -2.70 18.59
CA ILE A 331 35.34 -2.57 18.80
C ILE A 331 35.90 -3.86 19.45
N TRP A 332 35.16 -4.44 20.39
CA TRP A 332 35.55 -5.69 21.05
C TRP A 332 35.57 -6.87 20.08
N GLU A 333 34.52 -7.08 19.29
CA GLU A 333 34.47 -8.19 18.31
C GLU A 333 35.56 -8.05 17.23
N LYS A 334 35.90 -6.82 16.83
CA LYS A 334 37.05 -6.57 15.94
C LYS A 334 38.36 -7.03 16.57
N MET A 335 38.62 -6.64 17.81
CA MET A 335 39.81 -7.07 18.54
C MET A 335 39.85 -8.59 18.71
N GLU A 336 38.68 -9.21 18.95
CA GLU A 336 38.57 -10.65 19.13
C GLU A 336 38.86 -11.42 17.83
N LEU A 337 38.38 -10.93 16.68
CA LEU A 337 38.69 -11.47 15.35
C LEU A 337 40.18 -11.32 14.97
N GLU A 338 40.79 -10.19 15.33
CA GLU A 338 42.22 -9.95 15.13
C GLU A 338 43.07 -10.90 15.99
N GLU A 339 42.71 -11.05 17.27
CA GLU A 339 43.39 -11.96 18.18
C GLU A 339 43.24 -13.43 17.73
N LEU A 340 42.06 -13.81 17.26
CA LEU A 340 41.82 -15.14 16.67
C LEU A 340 42.76 -15.39 15.50
N SER A 341 42.87 -14.42 14.58
CA SER A 341 43.72 -14.53 13.40
C SER A 341 45.19 -14.66 13.82
N ARG A 342 45.64 -13.85 14.78
CA ARG A 342 47.00 -13.89 15.32
C ARG A 342 47.34 -15.24 15.95
N ARG A 343 46.45 -15.80 16.79
CA ARG A 343 46.66 -17.10 17.44
C ARG A 343 46.63 -18.24 16.43
N TRP A 344 45.72 -18.18 15.47
CA TRP A 344 45.64 -19.14 14.37
C TRP A 344 46.96 -19.21 13.58
N ASP A 345 47.51 -18.07 13.19
CA ASP A 345 48.78 -18.00 12.47
C ASP A 345 49.94 -18.54 13.31
N SER A 346 49.97 -18.21 14.61
CA SER A 346 50.96 -18.74 15.57
C SER A 346 50.90 -20.28 15.64
N VAL A 347 49.72 -20.86 15.80
CA VAL A 347 49.51 -22.31 15.84
C VAL A 347 49.94 -22.99 14.53
N CYS A 348 49.69 -22.36 13.37
CA CYS A 348 50.17 -22.86 12.08
C CYS A 348 51.70 -22.93 12.05
N VAL A 349 52.39 -21.87 12.48
CA VAL A 349 53.87 -21.83 12.53
C VAL A 349 54.43 -22.85 13.52
N LEU A 350 53.88 -22.91 14.74
CA LEU A 350 54.31 -23.87 15.76
C LEU A 350 54.11 -25.32 15.31
N SER A 351 53.03 -25.60 14.58
CA SER A 351 52.78 -26.92 13.99
C SER A 351 53.88 -27.31 12.99
N VAL A 352 54.24 -26.40 12.07
CA VAL A 352 55.34 -26.63 11.11
C VAL A 352 56.68 -26.84 11.83
N ASN A 353 56.99 -26.03 12.84
CA ASN A 353 58.20 -26.16 13.63
C ASN A 353 58.26 -27.49 14.38
N ARG A 354 57.16 -27.90 15.02
CA ARG A 354 57.07 -29.20 15.71
C ARG A 354 57.29 -30.37 14.75
N GLN A 355 56.69 -30.32 13.56
CA GLN A 355 56.91 -31.33 12.52
C GLN A 355 58.39 -31.46 12.15
N LEU A 356 59.09 -30.33 11.95
CA LEU A 356 60.52 -30.34 11.62
C LEU A 356 61.36 -30.99 12.74
N ARG A 357 61.12 -30.63 14.00
CA ARG A 357 61.83 -31.21 15.16
C ARG A 357 61.60 -32.72 15.30
N LEU A 358 60.35 -33.18 15.14
CA LEU A 358 60.01 -34.60 15.19
C LEU A 358 60.65 -35.39 14.04
N GLN A 359 60.70 -34.82 12.83
CA GLN A 359 61.37 -35.44 11.69
C GLN A 359 62.89 -35.55 11.90
N GLN A 360 63.52 -34.54 12.49
CA GLN A 360 64.94 -34.57 12.84
C GLN A 360 65.22 -35.67 13.88
N ALA A 361 64.44 -35.73 14.96
CA ALA A 361 64.58 -36.77 15.98
C ALA A 361 64.36 -38.19 15.41
N LEU A 362 63.34 -38.37 14.56
CA LEU A 362 63.09 -39.66 13.91
C LEU A 362 64.26 -40.10 13.02
N LYS A 363 64.91 -39.17 12.30
CA LYS A 363 66.12 -39.46 11.53
C LYS A 363 67.30 -39.84 12.43
N GLN A 364 67.49 -39.15 13.56
CA GLN A 364 68.57 -39.44 14.50
C GLN A 364 68.42 -40.84 15.10
N VAL A 365 67.23 -41.21 15.58
CA VAL A 365 66.98 -42.53 16.19
C VAL A 365 67.08 -43.67 15.14
N ARG A 366 66.66 -43.42 13.90
CA ARG A 366 66.84 -44.39 12.78
C ARG A 366 68.29 -44.51 12.30
N GLY A 367 69.05 -43.42 12.32
CA GLY A 367 70.47 -43.41 11.99
C GLY A 367 71.35 -44.04 13.06
N GLY A 368 71.01 -43.83 14.34
CA GLY A 368 71.66 -44.47 15.48
C GLY A 368 71.42 -45.97 15.58
N ALA A 369 70.29 -46.48 15.07
CA ALA A 369 70.01 -47.91 14.98
C ALA A 369 70.86 -48.66 13.92
N LYS A 370 71.72 -47.94 13.18
CA LYS A 370 72.56 -48.51 12.10
C LYS A 370 74.01 -48.80 12.48
N CYS A 371 74.39 -48.66 13.75
CA CYS A 371 75.63 -49.22 14.27
C CYS A 371 75.35 -50.27 15.35
N PRO A 372 75.22 -51.56 14.99
CA PRO A 372 75.79 -52.63 15.78
C PRO A 372 77.29 -52.71 15.44
N ASP A 373 78.11 -52.79 16.49
CA ASP A 373 79.55 -53.06 16.42
C ASP A 373 79.86 -54.22 15.45
N ASP A 374 80.77 -53.96 14.50
CA ASP A 374 81.94 -54.79 14.16
C ASP A 374 82.79 -54.11 13.06
#